data_AF-A0A8J8BK45-F1
#
_entry.id   AF-A0A8J8BK45-F1
#
_cell.length_a   1.000
_cell.length_b   1.000
_cell.length_c   1.000
_cell.angle_alpha   90.00
_cell.angle_beta   90.00
_cell.angle_gamma   90.00
#
_symmetry.space_group_name_H-M   'P 1'
#
loop_
_entity.id
_entity.type
_entity.pdbx_description
1 polymer ?
#
loop_
_entity_poly.entity_id
_entity_poly.type
_entity_poly.pdbx_seq_one_letter_code
_entity_poly.pdbx_strand_id
1 'polypeptide(L)'
;MRYSYVFSALLCLAFIAYADVDCPFGVVDDPYPGQCARYTDKDGNSICDLSQSQEAYIAPSVDEVKTAKMAVGGKYNLVEWILFLSLSYLGTLILSKRERITCLTHRRVWNVALLIAFLVSAVLGVLLVVRINYGIVFPQWINILYWHVEAGIAMAVISVFHILWHWQYFVCIVKRPKPVGKPKGRLK
;
A
#
# COMPACT_ATOMS: atom_id res chain seq x y z
N MET A 1 -1.93 24.94 13.62
CA MET A 1 -1.30 23.70 14.12
C MET A 1 -2.30 22.70 14.73
N ARG A 2 -3.31 23.14 15.51
CA ARG A 2 -4.30 22.23 16.15
C ARG A 2 -5.07 21.30 15.18
N TYR A 3 -5.47 21.79 14.00
CA TYR A 3 -6.25 20.98 13.05
C TYR A 3 -5.44 20.01 12.17
N SER A 4 -4.11 20.18 12.11
CA SER A 4 -3.23 19.33 11.28
C SER A 4 -3.07 17.94 11.88
N TYR A 5 -2.94 17.85 13.21
CA TYR A 5 -2.85 16.58 13.92
C TYR A 5 -4.19 15.86 14.00
N VAL A 6 -5.31 16.60 14.04
CA VAL A 6 -6.67 16.02 14.05
C VAL A 6 -7.01 15.37 12.71
N PHE A 7 -6.67 16.03 11.59
CA PHE A 7 -6.84 15.45 10.25
C PHE A 7 -5.91 14.25 10.03
N SER A 8 -4.67 14.33 10.52
CA SER A 8 -3.72 13.20 10.52
C SER A 8 -4.21 12.03 11.37
N ALA A 9 -4.80 12.29 12.54
CA ALA A 9 -5.32 11.26 13.44
C ALA A 9 -6.60 10.60 12.90
N LEU A 10 -7.47 11.36 12.23
CA LEU A 10 -8.66 10.82 11.55
C LEU A 10 -8.29 9.92 10.36
N LEU A 11 -7.25 10.28 9.62
CA LEU A 11 -6.68 9.44 8.57
C LEU A 11 -6.09 8.15 9.15
N CYS A 12 -5.38 8.21 10.27
CA CYS A 12 -4.86 7.02 10.95
C CYS A 12 -5.94 6.11 11.54
N LEU A 13 -7.05 6.65 12.07
CA LEU A 13 -8.14 5.87 12.65
C LEU A 13 -8.94 5.07 11.60
N ALA A 14 -9.03 5.57 10.37
CA ALA A 14 -9.66 4.85 9.26
C ALA A 14 -8.89 3.60 8.81
N PHE A 15 -7.58 3.53 9.08
CA PHE A 15 -6.73 2.38 8.74
C PHE A 15 -6.90 1.17 9.67
N ILE A 16 -7.44 1.34 10.88
CA ILE A 16 -7.44 0.29 11.92
C ILE A 16 -8.69 -0.61 11.85
N ALA A 17 -9.71 -0.24 11.07
CA ALA A 17 -11.05 -0.85 11.17
C ALA A 17 -11.29 -2.10 10.29
N TYR A 18 -10.27 -2.68 9.65
CA TYR A 18 -10.44 -3.89 8.84
C TYR A 18 -9.82 -5.10 9.55
N ALA A 19 -10.68 -5.95 10.12
CA ALA A 19 -10.33 -7.28 10.60
C ALA A 19 -11.04 -8.31 9.73
N ASP A 20 -10.27 -9.12 8.99
CA ASP A 20 -10.78 -10.33 8.31
C ASP A 20 -10.54 -11.55 9.21
N VAL A 21 -11.44 -12.52 9.16
CA VAL A 21 -11.60 -13.57 10.19
C VAL A 21 -10.95 -14.87 9.71
N ASP A 22 -9.63 -14.98 9.89
CA ASP A 22 -8.89 -16.23 9.71
C ASP A 22 -8.88 -17.08 11.00
N CYS A 23 -8.61 -18.37 10.86
CA CYS A 23 -8.54 -19.35 11.96
C CYS A 23 -7.65 -18.86 13.13
N PRO A 24 -8.15 -18.83 14.38
CA PRO A 24 -7.45 -18.22 15.52
C PRO A 24 -6.16 -18.95 15.92
N PHE A 25 -5.99 -20.20 15.50
CA PHE A 25 -4.81 -21.00 15.79
C PHE A 25 -3.82 -21.05 14.62
N GLY A 26 -4.17 -20.50 13.44
CA GLY A 26 -3.30 -20.48 12.26
C GLY A 26 -2.85 -21.86 11.76
N VAL A 27 -3.55 -22.93 12.18
CA VAL A 27 -3.29 -24.30 11.74
C VAL A 27 -3.83 -24.44 10.33
N VAL A 28 -3.04 -25.04 9.43
CA VAL A 28 -3.47 -25.41 8.08
C VAL A 28 -3.84 -26.89 8.09
N ASP A 29 -5.01 -27.20 7.54
CA ASP A 29 -5.56 -28.56 7.45
C ASP A 29 -5.71 -29.27 8.82
N ASP A 30 -6.35 -28.62 9.80
CA ASP A 30 -6.57 -29.18 11.15
C ASP A 30 -7.54 -30.39 11.10
N PRO A 31 -7.07 -31.64 11.32
CA PRO A 31 -7.90 -32.82 11.18
C PRO A 31 -8.73 -33.07 12.45
N TYR A 32 -9.94 -33.60 12.31
CA TYR A 32 -10.78 -33.95 13.47
C TYR A 32 -10.15 -35.09 14.31
N PRO A 33 -10.13 -35.02 15.67
CA PRO A 33 -10.67 -34.00 16.58
C PRO A 33 -9.63 -32.92 16.95
N GLY A 34 -9.35 -32.03 16.00
CA GLY A 34 -8.30 -31.02 16.04
C GLY A 34 -8.43 -29.95 17.13
N GLN A 35 -7.62 -28.90 17.03
CA GLN A 35 -7.54 -27.83 18.03
C GLN A 35 -8.61 -26.75 17.84
N CYS A 36 -9.27 -26.70 16.68
CA CYS A 36 -10.31 -25.72 16.38
C CYS A 36 -11.61 -26.00 17.12
N ALA A 37 -11.93 -25.18 18.14
CA ALA A 37 -13.20 -25.25 18.88
C ALA A 37 -14.45 -24.94 18.03
N ARG A 38 -14.29 -24.40 16.81
CA ARG A 38 -15.36 -24.06 15.85
C ARG A 38 -15.31 -24.93 14.59
N TYR A 39 -14.89 -26.18 14.73
CA TYR A 39 -14.81 -27.13 13.62
C TYR A 39 -16.08 -27.09 12.75
N THR A 40 -15.87 -26.85 11.45
CA THR A 40 -16.90 -26.87 10.41
C THR A 40 -16.28 -27.58 9.22
N ASP A 41 -16.96 -28.62 8.74
CA ASP A 41 -16.50 -29.52 7.68
C ASP A 41 -17.69 -29.76 6.75
N LYS A 42 -17.78 -28.93 5.71
CA LYS A 42 -18.91 -28.95 4.78
C LYS A 42 -18.71 -29.96 3.66
N ASP A 43 -17.47 -30.26 3.31
CA ASP A 43 -17.13 -31.18 2.21
C ASP A 43 -16.87 -32.61 2.70
N GLY A 44 -16.83 -32.84 4.02
CA GLY A 44 -16.78 -34.15 4.64
C GLY A 44 -15.38 -34.80 4.59
N ASN A 45 -14.33 -34.01 4.38
CA ASN A 45 -12.96 -34.51 4.26
C ASN A 45 -12.24 -34.69 5.61
N SER A 46 -12.95 -34.51 6.73
CA SER A 46 -12.41 -34.63 8.09
C SER A 46 -11.37 -33.57 8.46
N ILE A 47 -11.35 -32.45 7.73
CA ILE A 47 -10.49 -31.28 7.95
C ILE A 47 -11.39 -30.05 8.16
N CYS A 48 -10.96 -29.12 9.02
CA CYS A 48 -11.73 -27.89 9.25
C CYS A 48 -11.66 -26.93 8.04
N ASP A 49 -12.81 -26.57 7.44
CA ASP A 49 -12.91 -25.63 6.31
C ASP A 49 -12.22 -24.28 6.57
N LEU A 50 -12.20 -23.82 7.83
CA LEU A 50 -11.58 -22.56 8.24
C LEU A 50 -10.05 -22.64 8.33
N SER A 51 -9.49 -23.85 8.36
CA SER A 51 -8.06 -24.12 8.39
C SER A 51 -7.46 -24.35 7.00
N GLN A 52 -8.30 -24.50 5.97
CA GLN A 52 -7.80 -24.76 4.63
C GLN A 52 -7.38 -23.45 3.95
N SER A 53 -6.11 -23.36 3.55
CA SER A 53 -5.72 -22.41 2.50
C SER A 53 -6.23 -22.97 1.18
N GLN A 54 -6.88 -22.12 0.37
CA GLN A 54 -7.62 -22.48 -0.84
C GLN A 54 -6.72 -23.04 -1.97
N GLU A 55 -6.09 -24.20 -1.77
CA GLU A 55 -5.12 -24.80 -2.71
C GLU A 55 -4.81 -26.27 -2.34
N ALA A 56 -5.82 -27.15 -2.31
CA ALA A 56 -5.57 -28.60 -2.25
C ALA A 56 -6.68 -29.43 -2.93
N TYR A 57 -6.87 -29.30 -4.24
CA TYR A 57 -7.46 -30.40 -5.03
C TYR A 57 -7.07 -30.33 -6.52
N ILE A 58 -6.27 -31.32 -6.95
CA ILE A 58 -5.99 -31.82 -8.32
C ILE A 58 -5.32 -30.83 -9.31
N ALA A 59 -4.17 -31.24 -9.85
CA ALA A 59 -3.43 -30.52 -10.88
C ALA A 59 -4.31 -30.19 -12.11
N PRO A 60 -4.53 -28.90 -12.43
CA PRO A 60 -5.48 -28.52 -13.46
C PRO A 60 -4.83 -28.45 -14.85
N SER A 61 -5.64 -28.69 -15.87
CA SER A 61 -5.30 -28.60 -17.29
C SER A 61 -4.77 -27.21 -17.70
N VAL A 62 -3.96 -27.12 -18.77
CA VAL A 62 -3.22 -25.92 -19.20
C VAL A 62 -4.12 -24.68 -19.43
N ASP A 63 -5.42 -24.87 -19.69
CA ASP A 63 -6.39 -23.80 -19.87
C ASP A 63 -6.95 -23.27 -18.52
N GLU A 64 -6.98 -24.10 -17.48
CA GLU A 64 -7.27 -23.67 -16.12
C GLU A 64 -6.08 -22.96 -15.48
N VAL A 65 -4.84 -23.22 -15.90
CA VAL A 65 -3.65 -22.48 -15.40
C VAL A 65 -3.70 -20.99 -15.76
N LYS A 66 -4.24 -20.62 -16.93
CA LYS A 66 -4.47 -19.21 -17.29
C LYS A 66 -5.53 -18.55 -16.41
N THR A 67 -6.56 -19.30 -16.03
CA THR A 67 -7.67 -18.82 -15.21
C THR A 67 -7.31 -18.80 -13.71
N ALA A 68 -6.51 -19.76 -13.24
CA ALA A 68 -5.98 -19.82 -11.88
C ALA A 68 -4.96 -18.71 -11.60
N LYS A 69 -4.12 -18.37 -12.58
CA LYS A 69 -3.22 -17.20 -12.47
C LYS A 69 -4.00 -15.87 -12.40
N MET A 70 -5.26 -15.84 -12.83
CA MET A 70 -6.17 -14.70 -12.67
C MET A 70 -6.91 -14.71 -11.31
N ALA A 71 -6.96 -15.85 -10.60
CA ALA A 71 -7.71 -16.00 -9.34
C ALA A 71 -6.87 -15.83 -8.06
N VAL A 72 -5.53 -15.96 -8.14
CA VAL A 72 -4.60 -15.72 -7.01
C VAL A 72 -4.43 -14.21 -6.70
N GLY A 73 -5.16 -13.35 -7.40
CA GLY A 73 -5.23 -11.93 -7.07
C GLY A 73 -6.18 -11.70 -5.91
N GLY A 74 -5.69 -11.78 -4.67
CA GLY A 74 -6.37 -11.13 -3.55
C GLY A 74 -6.80 -9.73 -3.99
N LYS A 75 -8.08 -9.40 -3.83
CA LYS A 75 -8.62 -8.14 -4.34
C LYS A 75 -7.94 -6.98 -3.63
N TYR A 76 -7.04 -6.30 -4.32
CA TYR A 76 -6.47 -5.04 -3.87
C TYR A 76 -7.51 -3.94 -4.02
N ASN A 77 -7.65 -3.12 -2.99
CA ASN A 77 -8.68 -2.09 -2.93
C ASN A 77 -8.20 -0.81 -3.66
N LEU A 78 -7.83 -0.98 -4.93
CA LEU A 78 -7.20 0.07 -5.75
C LEU A 78 -8.13 1.27 -5.94
N VAL A 79 -9.42 1.03 -6.18
CA VAL A 79 -10.40 2.10 -6.42
C VAL A 79 -10.63 2.90 -5.14
N GLU A 80 -10.70 2.22 -4.01
CA GLU A 80 -10.89 2.77 -2.68
C GLU A 80 -9.75 3.73 -2.35
N TRP A 81 -8.49 3.31 -2.53
CA TRP A 81 -7.32 4.16 -2.26
C TRP A 81 -7.24 5.36 -3.19
N ILE A 82 -7.44 5.15 -4.50
CA ILE A 82 -7.40 6.25 -5.47
C ILE A 82 -8.45 7.30 -5.12
N LEU A 83 -9.69 6.87 -4.87
CA LEU A 83 -10.80 7.77 -4.57
C LEU A 83 -10.57 8.49 -3.24
N PHE A 84 -10.20 7.75 -2.19
CA PHE A 84 -9.94 8.31 -0.86
C PHE A 84 -8.81 9.35 -0.87
N LEU A 85 -7.67 9.03 -1.49
CA LEU A 85 -6.53 9.95 -1.57
C LEU A 85 -6.82 11.16 -2.45
N SER A 86 -7.53 10.96 -3.56
CA SER A 86 -7.94 12.07 -4.44
C SER A 86 -8.91 13.03 -3.73
N LEU A 87 -9.90 12.52 -3.00
CA LEU A 87 -10.83 13.33 -2.22
C LEU A 87 -10.11 14.06 -1.08
N SER A 88 -9.19 13.41 -0.39
CA SER A 88 -8.36 14.04 0.65
C SER A 88 -7.50 15.18 0.07
N TYR A 89 -6.93 14.99 -1.13
CA TYR A 89 -6.18 16.01 -1.85
C TYR A 89 -7.05 17.21 -2.21
N LEU A 90 -8.23 16.98 -2.81
CA LEU A 90 -9.20 18.04 -3.11
C LEU A 90 -9.68 18.76 -1.84
N GLY A 91 -9.94 18.04 -0.76
CA GLY A 91 -10.34 18.61 0.53
C GLY A 91 -9.27 19.56 1.06
N THR A 92 -8.02 19.11 1.14
CA THR A 92 -6.91 19.97 1.57
C THR A 92 -6.67 21.15 0.61
N LEU A 93 -6.91 21.01 -0.69
CA LEU A 93 -6.88 22.12 -1.64
C LEU A 93 -7.99 23.15 -1.39
N ILE A 94 -9.23 22.72 -1.16
CA ILE A 94 -10.37 23.61 -0.86
C ILE A 94 -10.12 24.36 0.45
N LEU A 95 -9.60 23.68 1.47
CA LEU A 95 -9.21 24.31 2.73
C LEU A 95 -8.10 25.35 2.53
N SER A 96 -7.16 25.08 1.61
CA SER A 96 -6.10 26.03 1.27
C SER A 96 -6.62 27.26 0.53
N LYS A 97 -7.64 27.09 -0.32
CA LYS A 97 -8.29 28.21 -1.04
C LYS A 97 -9.18 29.07 -0.12
N ARG A 98 -9.74 28.48 0.93
CA ARG A 98 -10.53 29.18 1.96
C ARG A 98 -9.67 29.87 3.04
N GLU A 99 -8.36 30.01 2.81
CA GLU A 99 -7.37 30.59 3.75
C GLU A 99 -7.29 29.93 5.14
N ARG A 100 -7.93 28.76 5.33
CA ARG A 100 -7.89 28.03 6.61
C ARG A 100 -6.55 27.32 6.82
N ILE A 101 -5.86 27.00 5.73
CA ILE A 101 -4.49 26.47 5.73
C ILE A 101 -3.68 27.21 4.66
N THR A 102 -2.39 27.44 4.92
CA THR A 102 -1.52 28.09 3.92
C THR A 102 -1.18 27.09 2.80
N CYS A 103 -0.92 27.60 1.59
CA CYS A 103 -0.47 26.76 0.47
C CYS A 103 0.80 25.97 0.86
N LEU A 104 1.72 26.58 1.62
CA LEU A 104 2.91 25.92 2.16
C LEU A 104 2.57 24.73 3.07
N THR A 105 1.49 24.83 3.85
CA THR A 105 1.04 23.75 4.74
C THR A 105 0.49 22.57 3.97
N HIS A 106 -0.36 22.81 2.95
CA HIS A 106 -0.89 21.76 2.09
C HIS A 106 0.26 20.94 1.47
N ARG A 107 1.23 21.63 0.87
CA ARG A 107 2.42 21.03 0.28
C ARG A 107 3.23 20.18 1.26
N ARG A 108 3.46 20.70 2.47
CA ARG A 108 4.21 20.01 3.53
C ARG A 108 3.50 18.71 3.94
N VAL A 109 2.17 18.72 4.06
CA VAL A 109 1.39 17.53 4.42
C VAL A 109 1.58 16.42 3.38
N TRP A 110 1.45 16.73 2.09
CA TRP A 110 1.58 15.73 1.03
C TRP A 110 3.02 15.20 0.87
N ASN A 111 4.04 16.04 1.10
CA ASN A 111 5.43 15.57 1.09
C ASN A 111 5.75 14.64 2.28
N VAL A 112 5.20 14.95 3.46
CA VAL A 112 5.34 14.06 4.63
C VAL A 112 4.58 12.74 4.39
N ALA A 113 3.38 12.80 3.82
CA ALA A 113 2.61 11.59 3.47
C ALA A 113 3.37 10.70 2.47
N LEU A 114 3.99 11.29 1.44
CA LEU A 114 4.82 10.56 0.48
C LEU A 114 6.01 9.87 1.18
N LEU A 115 6.71 10.58 2.07
CA LEU A 115 7.84 10.04 2.81
C LEU A 115 7.42 8.87 3.72
N ILE A 116 6.30 9.00 4.42
CA ILE A 116 5.78 7.93 5.30
C ILE A 116 5.42 6.70 4.48
N ALA A 117 4.67 6.86 3.38
CA ALA A 117 4.28 5.74 2.51
C ALA A 117 5.51 5.02 1.92
N PHE A 118 6.53 5.78 1.51
CA PHE A 118 7.80 5.25 1.04
C PHE A 118 8.51 4.43 2.13
N LEU A 119 8.65 4.96 3.34
CA LEU A 119 9.33 4.25 4.43
C LEU A 119 8.61 2.97 4.83
N VAL A 120 7.27 3.00 4.94
CA VAL A 120 6.48 1.81 5.23
C VAL A 120 6.65 0.76 4.13
N SER A 121 6.50 1.14 2.87
CA SER A 121 6.66 0.20 1.73
C SER A 121 8.07 -0.37 1.66
N ALA A 122 9.11 0.45 1.88
CA ALA A 122 10.51 0.03 1.86
C ALA A 122 10.83 -0.97 2.99
N VAL A 123 10.40 -0.70 4.23
CA VAL A 123 10.61 -1.62 5.35
C VAL A 123 9.88 -2.94 5.13
N LEU A 124 8.61 -2.89 4.70
CA LEU A 124 7.85 -4.11 4.40
C LEU A 124 8.47 -4.89 3.23
N GLY A 125 9.00 -4.21 2.21
CA GLY A 125 9.71 -4.86 1.10
C GLY A 125 10.97 -5.59 1.53
N VAL A 126 11.78 -4.99 2.40
CA VAL A 126 12.97 -5.66 2.98
C VAL A 126 12.57 -6.85 3.84
N LEU A 127 11.53 -6.71 4.67
CA LEU A 127 11.00 -7.82 5.46
C LEU A 127 10.48 -8.96 4.59
N LEU A 128 9.87 -8.64 3.44
CA LEU A 128 9.41 -9.64 2.48
C LEU A 128 10.58 -10.43 1.87
N VAL A 129 11.67 -9.76 1.51
CA VAL A 129 12.89 -10.43 1.01
C VAL A 129 13.50 -11.34 2.08
N VAL A 130 13.55 -10.87 3.33
CA VAL A 130 14.04 -11.68 4.46
C VAL A 130 13.17 -12.92 4.67
N ARG A 131 11.84 -12.77 4.62
CA ARG A 131 10.89 -13.89 4.71
C ARG A 131 11.14 -14.93 3.62
N ILE A 132 11.30 -14.49 2.37
CA ILE A 132 11.49 -15.38 1.20
C ILE A 132 12.83 -16.12 1.29
N ASN A 133 13.91 -15.42 1.65
CA ASN A 133 15.27 -16.00 1.61
C ASN A 133 15.63 -16.84 2.85
N TYR A 134 15.15 -16.47 4.03
CA TYR A 134 15.50 -17.13 5.29
C TYR A 134 14.37 -17.99 5.86
N GLY A 135 13.22 -18.08 5.17
CA GLY A 135 12.08 -18.89 5.62
C GLY A 135 11.47 -18.45 6.94
N ILE A 136 11.67 -17.19 7.35
CA ILE A 136 11.17 -16.67 8.63
C ILE A 136 9.65 -16.58 8.56
N VAL A 137 8.97 -17.43 9.34
CA VAL A 137 7.53 -17.40 9.51
C VAL A 137 7.13 -16.27 10.47
N PHE A 138 6.46 -15.25 9.92
CA PHE A 138 5.82 -14.20 10.70
C PHE A 138 4.36 -14.58 10.99
N PRO A 139 3.77 -14.09 12.11
CA PRO A 139 2.38 -14.36 12.42
C PRO A 139 1.44 -13.90 11.31
N GLN A 140 0.47 -14.77 10.99
CA GLN A 140 -0.36 -14.72 9.78
C GLN A 140 -1.29 -13.49 9.70
N TRP A 141 -1.62 -12.88 10.84
CA TRP A 141 -2.45 -11.67 10.93
C TRP A 141 -1.86 -10.42 10.24
N ILE A 142 -0.57 -10.44 9.90
CA ILE A 142 0.11 -9.37 9.18
C ILE A 142 0.49 -9.95 7.83
N ASN A 143 -0.42 -9.84 6.87
CA ASN A 143 -0.12 -10.18 5.49
C ASN A 143 0.84 -9.12 4.90
N ILE A 144 2.15 -9.33 5.09
CA ILE A 144 3.22 -8.37 4.71
C ILE A 144 3.13 -8.01 3.22
N LEU A 145 2.80 -8.98 2.37
CA LEU A 145 2.66 -8.76 0.93
C LEU A 145 1.49 -7.83 0.63
N TYR A 146 0.33 -8.10 1.24
CA TYR A 146 -0.86 -7.24 1.11
C TYR A 146 -0.55 -5.80 1.52
N TRP A 147 -0.02 -5.60 2.74
CA TRP A 147 0.30 -4.26 3.25
C TRP A 147 1.38 -3.54 2.45
N HIS A 148 2.35 -4.26 1.89
CA HIS A 148 3.37 -3.68 1.00
C HIS A 148 2.76 -3.14 -0.29
N VAL A 149 1.89 -3.94 -0.94
CA VAL A 149 1.23 -3.55 -2.19
C VAL A 149 0.29 -2.36 -1.95
N GLU A 150 -0.52 -2.39 -0.89
CA GLU A 150 -1.43 -1.28 -0.55
C GLU A 150 -0.67 0.03 -0.25
N ALA A 151 0.43 -0.05 0.51
CA ALA A 151 1.32 1.10 0.73
C ALA A 151 1.96 1.60 -0.58
N GLY A 152 2.30 0.68 -1.49
CA GLY A 152 2.82 0.99 -2.82
C GLY A 152 1.81 1.72 -3.71
N ILE A 153 0.55 1.29 -3.72
CA ILE A 153 -0.54 1.96 -4.45
C ILE A 153 -0.72 3.39 -3.91
N ALA A 154 -0.79 3.56 -2.58
CA ALA A 154 -0.88 4.88 -1.97
C ALA A 154 0.29 5.79 -2.36
N MET A 155 1.53 5.27 -2.30
CA MET A 155 2.74 5.98 -2.71
C MET A 155 2.69 6.40 -4.19
N ALA A 156 2.21 5.52 -5.08
CA ALA A 156 2.11 5.82 -6.51
C ALA A 156 1.13 6.96 -6.78
N VAL A 157 -0.06 6.94 -6.17
CA VAL A 157 -1.07 8.00 -6.32
C VAL A 157 -0.54 9.35 -5.81
N ILE A 158 0.07 9.38 -4.62
CA ILE A 158 0.65 10.61 -4.06
C ILE A 158 1.77 11.15 -4.96
N SER A 159 2.58 10.26 -5.54
CA SER A 159 3.67 10.63 -6.45
C SER A 159 3.16 11.30 -7.72
N VAL A 160 2.03 10.85 -8.28
CA VAL A 160 1.39 11.51 -9.43
C VAL A 160 1.03 12.95 -9.10
N PHE A 161 0.38 13.20 -7.95
CA PHE A 161 0.05 14.58 -7.53
C PHE A 161 1.29 15.43 -7.29
N HIS A 162 2.35 14.86 -6.69
CA HIS A 162 3.62 15.54 -6.47
C HIS A 162 4.27 15.96 -7.81
N ILE A 163 4.27 15.07 -8.81
CA ILE A 163 4.82 15.36 -10.15
C ILE A 163 4.01 16.46 -10.84
N LEU A 164 2.68 16.38 -10.83
CA LEU A 164 1.80 17.37 -11.47
C LEU A 164 2.03 18.77 -10.91
N TRP A 165 2.23 18.89 -9.59
CA TRP A 165 2.46 20.18 -8.97
C TRP A 165 3.89 20.71 -9.22
N HIS A 166 4.89 19.84 -9.33
CA HIS A 166 6.26 20.22 -9.67
C HIS A 166 6.57 20.20 -11.18
N TRP A 167 5.54 20.13 -12.04
CA TRP A 167 5.69 19.96 -13.49
C TRP A 167 6.66 20.96 -14.13
N GLN A 168 6.52 22.25 -13.80
CA GLN A 168 7.41 23.30 -14.33
C GLN A 168 8.87 23.11 -13.91
N TYR A 169 9.11 22.67 -12.68
CA TYR A 169 10.46 22.39 -12.17
C TYR A 169 11.13 21.25 -12.96
N PHE A 170 10.41 20.15 -13.17
CA PHE A 170 10.93 19.00 -13.94
C PHE A 170 11.18 19.37 -15.40
N VAL A 171 10.26 20.10 -16.02
CA VAL A 171 10.43 20.61 -17.38
C VAL A 171 11.65 21.56 -17.48
N CYS A 172 11.86 22.43 -16.50
CA CYS A 172 13.03 23.32 -16.46
C CYS A 172 14.36 22.56 -16.32
N ILE A 173 14.41 21.47 -15.56
CA ILE A 173 15.61 20.61 -15.46
C ILE A 173 15.96 20.02 -16.82
N VAL A 174 14.97 19.45 -17.49
CA VAL A 174 15.15 18.81 -18.81
C VAL A 174 15.53 19.85 -19.87
N LYS A 175 14.99 21.07 -19.78
CA LYS A 175 15.22 22.15 -20.75
C LYS A 175 16.51 22.95 -20.53
N ARG A 176 17.38 22.66 -19.55
CA ARG A 176 18.63 23.44 -19.40
C ARG A 176 19.63 23.07 -20.51
N PRO A 177 19.92 23.95 -21.49
CA PRO A 177 21.15 23.82 -22.26
C PRO A 177 22.36 23.98 -21.31
N LYS A 178 23.43 23.22 -21.56
CA LYS A 178 24.68 23.28 -20.79
C LYS A 178 25.13 24.74 -20.63
N PRO A 179 25.59 25.17 -19.43
CA PRO A 179 26.11 26.52 -19.28
C PRO A 179 27.34 26.67 -20.20
N VAL A 180 27.22 27.51 -21.23
CA VAL A 180 28.37 27.97 -22.01
C VAL A 180 29.24 28.77 -21.06
N GLY A 181 30.46 28.30 -20.83
CA GLY A 181 31.43 28.97 -19.95
C GLY A 181 31.58 30.42 -20.36
N LYS A 182 31.40 31.35 -19.41
CA LYS A 182 31.66 32.77 -19.66
C LYS A 182 33.15 32.93 -20.04
N PRO A 183 33.50 33.56 -21.17
CA PRO A 183 34.88 33.95 -21.40
C PRO A 183 35.24 35.02 -20.37
N LYS A 184 36.26 34.75 -19.54
CA LYS A 184 36.91 35.77 -18.71
C LYS A 184 37.69 36.70 -19.64
N GLY A 185 37.01 37.73 -20.14
CA GLY A 185 37.59 38.76 -21.00
C GLY A 185 37.63 40.12 -20.32
N ARG A 186 38.84 40.48 -19.86
CA ARG A 186 39.46 41.81 -19.89
C ARG A 186 38.78 42.96 -19.11
N LEU A 187 39.30 43.25 -17.93
CA LEU A 187 39.29 44.60 -17.36
C LEU A 187 40.59 45.32 -17.77
N LYS A 188 40.42 46.61 -18.09
CA LYS A 188 41.38 47.55 -18.71
C LYS A 188 42.64 47.76 -17.88
#